data_AF-A0A537RR68-F1
#
_entry.id   AF-A0A537RR68-F1
#
_cell.length_a   1.000
_cell.length_b   1.000
_cell.length_c   1.000
_cell.angle_alpha   90.00
_cell.angle_beta   90.00
_cell.angle_gamma   90.00
#
_symmetry.space_group_name_H-M   'P 1'
#
loop_
_entity.id
_entity.type
_entity.pdbx_description
1 polymer ?
#
loop_
_entity_poly.entity_id
_entity_poly.type
_entity_poly.pdbx_seq_one_letter_code
_entity_poly.pdbx_strand_id
1 'polypeptide(L)'
;MRLEGKIAIVIGAGQSPGEGIGNGRATVLRFAQEGARILAVDRDLASAEETAALARQEGGECVAFEADVTREATLATAMQSA
;
A
#
# COMPACT_ATOMS: atom_id res chain seq x y z
N MET A 1 -4.01 18.54 -4.10
CA MET A 1 -2.80 17.69 -4.01
C MET A 1 -2.52 17.04 -5.36
N ARG A 2 -1.35 16.42 -5.63
CA ARG A 2 -0.98 15.92 -6.97
C ARG A 2 -1.74 14.67 -7.41
N LEU A 3 -2.20 13.84 -6.48
CA LEU A 3 -2.88 12.56 -6.74
C LEU A 3 -4.33 12.53 -6.24
N GLU A 4 -4.90 13.71 -6.00
CA GLU A 4 -6.24 13.86 -5.49
C GLU A 4 -7.28 13.21 -6.41
N GLY A 5 -8.17 12.39 -5.83
CA GLY A 5 -9.18 11.64 -6.57
C GLY A 5 -8.65 10.44 -7.37
N LYS A 6 -7.37 10.07 -7.22
CA LYS A 6 -6.79 8.86 -7.85
C LYS A 6 -6.82 7.69 -6.88
N ILE A 7 -6.98 6.49 -7.44
CA ILE A 7 -6.74 5.23 -6.75
C ILE A 7 -5.34 4.74 -7.12
N ALA A 8 -4.52 4.40 -6.13
CA ALA A 8 -3.19 3.86 -6.32
C ALA A 8 -3.07 2.49 -5.66
N ILE A 9 -2.69 1.48 -6.45
CA ILE A 9 -2.38 0.15 -5.94
C ILE A 9 -0.87 0.01 -5.88
N VAL A 10 -0.32 -0.20 -4.68
CA VAL A 10 1.13 -0.31 -4.47
C VAL A 10 1.43 -1.76 -4.09
N ILE A 11 2.09 -2.48 -5.00
CA ILE A 11 2.54 -3.85 -4.76
C ILE A 11 3.90 -3.84 -4.06
N GLY A 12 4.08 -4.68 -3.05
CA GLY A 12 5.26 -4.67 -2.19
C GLY A 12 5.23 -3.49 -1.21
N ALA A 13 4.05 -3.14 -0.70
CA ALA A 13 3.83 -2.01 0.20
C ALA A 13 4.33 -2.24 1.64
N GLY A 14 4.72 -3.47 1.98
CA GLY A 14 5.31 -3.79 3.26
C GLY A 14 6.73 -3.22 3.43
N GLN A 15 7.30 -3.54 4.57
CA GLN A 15 8.66 -3.23 4.98
C GLN A 15 9.39 -4.50 5.35
N SER A 16 10.61 -4.65 4.84
CA SER A 16 11.53 -5.69 5.31
C SER A 16 12.36 -5.18 6.49
N PRO A 17 12.84 -6.07 7.38
CA PRO A 17 13.78 -5.71 8.42
C PRO A 17 15.04 -5.05 7.84
N GLY A 18 15.58 -4.04 8.52
CA GLY A 18 16.79 -3.34 8.10
C GLY A 18 16.75 -1.86 8.44
N GLU A 19 17.77 -1.13 7.99
CA GLU A 19 17.83 0.33 8.13
C GLU A 19 17.07 1.02 6.99
N GLY A 20 16.29 2.04 7.34
CA GLY A 20 15.59 2.89 6.39
C GLY A 20 14.20 2.40 5.96
N ILE A 21 13.55 3.21 5.13
CA ILE A 21 12.21 2.97 4.63
C ILE A 21 12.27 2.30 3.25
N GLY A 22 11.58 1.18 3.10
CA GLY A 22 11.44 0.47 1.84
C GLY A 22 10.64 1.28 0.82
N ASN A 23 10.92 1.07 -0.47
CA ASN A 23 10.32 1.86 -1.55
C ASN A 23 8.78 1.79 -1.57
N GLY A 24 8.21 0.62 -1.30
CA GLY A 24 6.76 0.44 -1.25
C GLY A 24 6.11 1.26 -0.14
N ARG A 25 6.60 1.11 1.10
CA ARG A 25 6.15 1.92 2.24
C ARG A 25 6.33 3.42 1.97
N ALA A 26 7.49 3.84 1.48
CA ALA A 26 7.72 5.24 1.14
C ALA A 26 6.73 5.75 0.08
N THR A 27 6.43 4.95 -0.94
CA THR A 27 5.47 5.31 -1.99
C THR A 27 4.07 5.48 -1.42
N VAL A 28 3.60 4.56 -0.58
CA VAL A 28 2.29 4.66 0.08
C VAL A 28 2.19 5.95 0.89
N LEU A 29 3.19 6.24 1.74
CA LEU A 29 3.17 7.46 2.56
C LEU A 29 3.17 8.73 1.71
N ARG A 30 4.01 8.78 0.65
CA ARG A 30 4.03 9.95 -0.25
C ARG A 30 2.74 10.09 -1.04
N PHE A 31 2.13 9.00 -1.47
CA PHE A 31 0.88 9.07 -2.23
C PHE A 31 -0.30 9.47 -1.34
N ALA A 32 -0.28 9.06 -0.06
CA ALA A 32 -1.27 9.45 0.93
C ALA A 32 -1.22 10.95 1.18
N GLN A 33 -0.02 11.51 1.37
CA GLN A 33 0.22 12.95 1.49
C GLN A 33 -0.23 13.74 0.25
N GLU A 34 -0.26 13.10 -0.92
CA GLU A 34 -0.70 13.68 -2.18
C GLU A 34 -2.19 13.42 -2.51
N GLY A 35 -2.97 12.89 -1.54
CA GLY A 35 -4.42 12.76 -1.63
C GLY A 35 -4.93 11.54 -2.41
N ALA A 36 -4.09 10.54 -2.63
CA ALA A 36 -4.51 9.29 -3.25
C ALA A 36 -5.31 8.41 -2.27
N ARG A 37 -6.24 7.63 -2.81
CA ARG A 37 -6.85 6.47 -2.14
C ARG A 37 -6.02 5.24 -2.45
N ILE A 38 -5.51 4.55 -1.44
CA ILE A 38 -4.44 3.57 -1.64
C ILE A 38 -4.86 2.16 -1.23
N LEU A 39 -4.54 1.19 -2.09
CA LEU A 39 -4.51 -0.23 -1.75
C LEU A 39 -3.04 -0.65 -1.58
N ALA A 40 -2.60 -0.84 -0.34
CA ALA A 40 -1.27 -1.30 0.02
C ALA A 40 -1.22 -2.83 0.00
N VAL A 41 -0.58 -3.38 -1.03
CA VAL A 41 -0.56 -4.83 -1.26
C VAL A 41 0.81 -5.40 -0.90
N ASP A 42 0.83 -6.45 -0.08
CA ASP A 42 2.02 -7.24 0.20
C ASP A 42 1.68 -8.71 0.41
N ARG A 43 2.66 -9.60 0.32
CA ARG A 43 2.47 -11.01 0.69
C ARG A 43 2.40 -11.20 2.20
N ASP A 44 2.97 -10.28 2.96
CA ASP A 44 2.87 -10.21 4.41
C ASP A 44 1.84 -9.14 4.78
N LEU A 45 0.63 -9.59 5.12
CA LEU A 45 -0.47 -8.70 5.48
C LEU A 45 -0.14 -7.79 6.67
N ALA A 46 0.57 -8.31 7.68
CA ALA A 46 0.90 -7.53 8.87
C ALA A 46 1.83 -6.36 8.51
N SER A 47 2.78 -6.61 7.61
CA SER A 47 3.69 -5.58 7.11
C SER A 47 2.97 -4.50 6.29
N ALA A 48 1.99 -4.89 5.46
CA ALA A 48 1.14 -3.95 4.72
C ALA A 48 0.20 -3.14 5.63
N GLU A 49 -0.39 -3.76 6.66
CA GLU A 49 -1.24 -3.08 7.65
C GLU A 49 -0.48 -2.03 8.44
N GLU A 50 0.78 -2.30 8.82
CA GLU A 50 1.63 -1.29 9.47
C GLU A 50 1.81 -0.06 8.55
N THR A 51 2.12 -0.29 7.26
CA THR A 51 2.21 0.79 6.27
C THR A 51 0.89 1.55 6.12
N ALA A 52 -0.24 0.85 6.04
CA ALA A 52 -1.56 1.48 5.92
C ALA A 52 -1.93 2.28 7.17
N ALA A 53 -1.59 1.78 8.37
CA ALA A 53 -1.80 2.49 9.62
C ALA A 53 -1.00 3.80 9.69
N LEU A 54 0.28 3.78 9.27
CA LEU A 54 1.10 4.99 9.18
C LEU A 54 0.49 6.03 8.22
N ALA A 55 0.05 5.60 7.03
CA ALA A 55 -0.61 6.49 6.09
C ALA A 55 -1.90 7.10 6.65
N ARG A 56 -2.72 6.31 7.36
CA ARG A 56 -3.94 6.79 8.03
C ARG A 56 -3.65 7.75 9.18
N GLN A 57 -2.58 7.53 9.94
CA GLN A 57 -2.14 8.44 11.01
C GLN A 57 -1.79 9.84 10.47
N GLU A 58 -1.29 9.93 9.23
CA GLU A 58 -1.03 11.19 8.53
C GLU A 58 -2.27 11.77 7.83
N GLY A 59 -3.45 11.17 8.01
CA GLY A 59 -4.73 11.64 7.45
C GLY A 59 -5.04 11.14 6.04
N GLY A 60 -4.26 10.19 5.49
CA GLY A 60 -4.50 9.59 4.18
C GLY A 60 -5.51 8.45 4.19
N GLU A 61 -6.07 8.14 3.01
CA GLU A 61 -6.94 6.98 2.79
C GLU A 61 -6.12 5.78 2.29
N CYS A 62 -5.97 4.75 3.12
CA CYS A 62 -5.21 3.54 2.77
C CYS A 62 -5.86 2.27 3.34
N VAL A 63 -5.85 1.17 2.58
CA VAL A 63 -6.28 -0.17 3.00
C VAL A 63 -5.20 -1.18 2.64
N ALA A 64 -4.90 -2.11 3.56
CA ALA A 64 -3.96 -3.19 3.29
C ALA A 64 -4.66 -4.39 2.65
N PHE A 65 -3.94 -5.12 1.81
CA PHE A 65 -4.44 -6.32 1.15
C PHE A 65 -3.34 -7.36 0.99
N GLU A 66 -3.63 -8.62 1.31
CA GLU A 66 -2.68 -9.72 1.15
C GLU A 66 -2.72 -10.26 -0.29
N ALA A 67 -1.62 -10.20 -1.01
CA ALA A 67 -1.49 -10.91 -2.29
C ALA A 67 -0.05 -11.32 -2.58
N ASP A 68 0.09 -12.43 -3.29
CA ASP A 68 1.36 -12.94 -3.78
C ASP A 68 1.43 -12.74 -5.29
N VAL A 69 2.38 -11.91 -5.74
CA VAL A 69 2.57 -11.59 -7.16
C VAL A 69 2.91 -12.81 -8.02
N THR A 70 3.39 -13.90 -7.41
CA THR A 70 3.68 -15.15 -8.11
C THR A 70 2.43 -16.02 -8.31
N ARG A 71 1.30 -15.66 -7.68
CA ARG A 71 0.01 -16.35 -7.76
C ARG A 71 -1.05 -15.44 -8.38
N GLU A 72 -1.26 -15.58 -9.69
CA GLU A 72 -2.20 -14.79 -10.49
C GLU A 72 -3.56 -14.60 -9.82
N ALA A 73 -4.16 -15.68 -9.28
CA ALA A 73 -5.46 -15.64 -8.64
C ALA A 73 -5.53 -14.61 -7.49
N THR A 74 -4.45 -14.46 -6.70
CA THR A 74 -4.45 -13.50 -5.59
C THR A 74 -4.31 -12.05 -6.06
N LEU A 75 -3.52 -11.80 -7.12
CA LEU A 75 -3.45 -10.48 -7.73
C LEU A 75 -4.75 -10.09 -8.43
N ALA A 76 -5.41 -11.04 -9.10
CA ALA A 76 -6.70 -10.78 -9.72
C ALA A 76 -7.75 -10.31 -8.70
N THR A 77 -7.78 -10.92 -7.51
CA THR A 77 -8.63 -10.48 -6.40
C THR A 77 -8.24 -9.09 -5.87
N ALA A 78 -6.93 -8.81 -5.74
CA ALA A 78 -6.46 -7.49 -5.32
C ALA A 78 -6.90 -6.37 -6.29
N MET A 79 -6.81 -6.60 -7.61
CA MET A 79 -7.25 -5.62 -8.61
C MET A 79 -8.76 -5.34 -8.57
N GLN A 80 -9.57 -6.33 -8.18
CA GLN A 80 -11.02 -6.17 -8.06
C GLN A 80 -11.47 -5.50 -6.75
N SER A 81 -10.54 -5.33 -5.81
CA SER A 81 -10.79 -4.80 -4.46
C SER A 81 -10.39 -3.32 -4.30
N ALA A 82 -9.83 -2.70 -5.36
CA ALA A 82 -9.43 -1.30 -5.41
C ALA A 82 -10.58 -0.39 -5.87
#